data_AF-A0A6G1IXG6-F1
#
_entry.id   AF-A0A6G1IXG6-F1
#
_cell.length_a   1.000
_cell.length_b   1.000
_cell.length_c   1.000
_cell.angle_alpha   90.00
_cell.angle_beta   90.00
_cell.angle_gamma   90.00
#
_symmetry.space_group_name_H-M   'P 1'
#
loop_
_entity.id
_entity.type
_entity.pdbx_description
1 polymer ?
#
loop_
_entity_poly.entity_id
_entity_poly.type
_entity_poly.pdbx_seq_one_letter_code
_entity_poly.pdbx_strand_id
1 'polypeptide(L)'
;MNDERELAISPIVMTSVQHNTQVVSNIRNLTASLFGVAAGTLGFESYTGFIFYLVGSFIVSALIFAFRAEGKPTEYFHRSLGDLWGGEVLGGLSSFVLTWTLFYGLARLHQAIVLKKVVDAIKDLVQDCNFDCNDSGIALQAMDNSHVALVSMLLRSEAFDPFRCDRNIALGINLGSLTKVLRAAQNDDQLTVKAEDAPDVVNLVFESPSSDRISEYDIKLMDIDQEHLGIPETDYAATIQLPATEFQRICRDLSALSESVSIECTKEGVKFSCTGDIGSGSVQLRASSTVDKPEENIDIDLTEPVALTFSLKYLVNFCKASGLSDRVKLSLSSEVPLLVEYGMQNNSYLRFYLAPKIGDEE
;
A
#
# COMPACT_ATOMS: atom_id res chain seq x y z
N MET A 1 40.79 -50.35 -14.43
CA MET A 1 42.05 -50.53 -15.19
C MET A 1 42.41 -49.34 -16.09
N ASN A 2 41.43 -48.51 -16.52
CA ASN A 2 41.71 -47.24 -17.23
C ASN A 2 42.01 -46.08 -16.26
N ASP A 3 41.24 -45.93 -15.17
CA ASP A 3 41.40 -44.84 -14.20
C ASP A 3 42.77 -44.85 -13.47
N GLU A 4 43.27 -46.02 -13.06
CA GLU A 4 44.59 -46.15 -12.41
C GLU A 4 45.76 -45.80 -13.35
N ARG A 5 45.56 -45.97 -14.66
CA ARG A 5 46.54 -45.60 -15.70
C ARG A 5 46.51 -44.10 -16.00
N GLU A 6 45.35 -43.46 -15.96
CA GLU A 6 45.21 -42.01 -16.09
C GLU A 6 45.75 -41.25 -14.87
N LEU A 7 45.49 -41.75 -13.66
CA LEU A 7 46.03 -41.20 -12.40
C LEU A 7 47.55 -41.28 -12.30
N ALA A 8 48.18 -42.21 -13.04
CA ALA A 8 49.64 -42.32 -13.14
C ALA A 8 50.25 -41.31 -14.13
N ILE A 9 49.47 -40.79 -15.09
CA ILE A 9 49.91 -39.82 -16.11
C ILE A 9 49.60 -38.38 -15.67
N SER A 10 48.54 -38.16 -14.87
CA SER A 10 48.16 -36.86 -14.32
C SER A 10 47.74 -37.01 -12.85
N PRO A 11 48.68 -36.86 -11.90
CA PRO A 11 48.38 -37.04 -10.49
C PRO A 11 47.44 -35.94 -9.97
N ILE A 12 46.45 -36.32 -9.17
CA ILE A 12 45.53 -35.37 -8.54
C ILE A 12 46.30 -34.54 -7.50
N VAL A 13 46.45 -33.26 -7.79
CA VAL A 13 47.00 -32.31 -6.83
C VAL A 13 45.87 -31.77 -5.96
N MET A 14 45.80 -32.27 -4.71
CA MET A 14 44.70 -31.92 -3.78
C MET A 14 44.53 -30.42 -3.54
N THR A 15 45.62 -29.65 -3.53
CA THR A 15 45.57 -28.19 -3.36
C THR A 15 44.94 -27.49 -4.57
N SER A 16 45.19 -27.97 -5.79
CA SER A 16 44.58 -27.45 -7.02
C SER A 16 43.09 -27.79 -7.09
N VAL A 17 42.70 -29.00 -6.66
CA VAL A 17 41.27 -29.38 -6.58
C VAL A 17 40.54 -28.50 -5.58
N GLN A 18 41.09 -28.30 -4.37
CA GLN A 18 40.49 -27.42 -3.36
C GLN A 18 40.36 -25.97 -3.85
N HIS A 19 41.41 -25.44 -4.51
CA HIS A 19 41.36 -24.10 -5.09
C HIS A 19 40.29 -23.99 -6.18
N ASN A 20 40.19 -24.96 -7.08
CA ASN A 20 39.19 -24.97 -8.15
C ASN A 20 37.76 -25.04 -7.59
N THR A 21 37.51 -25.89 -6.59
CA THR A 21 36.23 -25.96 -5.89
C THR A 21 35.88 -24.62 -5.22
N GLN A 22 36.84 -23.98 -4.54
CA GLN A 22 36.60 -22.70 -3.88
C GLN A 22 36.30 -21.56 -4.89
N VAL A 23 36.97 -21.54 -6.04
CA VAL A 23 36.70 -20.57 -7.11
C VAL A 23 35.31 -20.77 -7.70
N VAL A 24 34.89 -22.01 -7.96
CA VAL A 24 33.55 -22.31 -8.47
C VAL A 24 32.48 -21.91 -7.46
N SER A 25 32.67 -22.24 -6.19
CA SER A 25 31.76 -21.87 -5.11
C SER A 25 31.60 -20.36 -4.98
N ASN A 26 32.70 -19.59 -5.03
CA ASN A 26 32.65 -18.13 -4.98
C ASN A 26 31.89 -17.53 -6.17
N ILE A 27 32.13 -18.02 -7.39
CA ILE A 27 31.41 -17.57 -8.59
C ILE A 27 29.92 -17.87 -8.47
N ARG A 28 29.56 -19.07 -7.98
CA ARG A 28 28.16 -19.49 -7.81
C ARG A 28 27.44 -18.68 -6.74
N ASN A 29 28.07 -18.42 -5.61
CA ASN A 29 27.46 -17.62 -4.53
C ASN A 29 27.23 -16.17 -4.96
N LEU A 30 28.19 -15.56 -5.66
CA LEU A 30 28.05 -14.20 -6.20
C LEU A 30 26.96 -14.11 -7.27
N THR A 31 26.93 -15.05 -8.22
CA THR A 31 25.92 -15.08 -9.28
C THR A 31 24.53 -15.42 -8.75
N ALA A 32 24.41 -16.31 -7.74
CA ALA A 32 23.15 -16.61 -7.08
C ALA A 32 22.56 -15.40 -6.37
N SER A 33 23.39 -14.61 -5.68
CA SER A 33 22.99 -13.33 -5.08
C SER A 33 22.50 -12.34 -6.15
N LEU A 34 23.24 -12.20 -7.26
CA LEU A 34 22.85 -11.31 -8.37
C LEU A 34 21.51 -11.72 -9.02
N PHE A 35 21.30 -13.03 -9.20
CA PHE A 35 20.03 -13.56 -9.69
C PHE A 35 18.90 -13.38 -8.69
N GLY A 36 19.18 -13.43 -7.38
CA GLY A 36 18.18 -13.16 -6.34
C GLY A 36 17.71 -11.71 -6.38
N VAL A 37 18.65 -10.76 -6.53
CA VAL A 37 18.32 -9.34 -6.78
C VAL A 37 17.47 -9.20 -8.05
N ALA A 38 17.90 -9.79 -9.16
CA ALA A 38 17.18 -9.70 -10.43
C ALA A 38 15.76 -10.28 -10.32
N ALA A 39 15.60 -11.46 -9.73
CA ALA A 39 14.31 -12.12 -9.53
C ALA A 39 13.38 -11.32 -8.60
N GLY A 40 13.94 -10.73 -7.53
CA GLY A 40 13.20 -9.84 -6.63
C GLY A 40 12.73 -8.57 -7.34
N THR A 41 13.61 -7.91 -8.11
CA THR A 41 13.25 -6.69 -8.86
C THR A 41 12.28 -6.91 -9.99
N LEU A 42 12.31 -8.10 -10.62
CA LEU A 42 11.39 -8.47 -11.70
C LEU A 42 10.07 -9.04 -11.20
N GLY A 43 9.90 -9.20 -9.88
CA GLY A 43 8.68 -9.70 -9.27
C GLY A 43 8.36 -11.16 -9.58
N PHE A 44 9.36 -12.02 -9.86
CA PHE A 44 9.07 -13.43 -10.09
C PHE A 44 8.58 -14.12 -8.82
N GLU A 45 7.54 -14.95 -8.95
CA GLU A 45 6.83 -15.57 -7.83
C GLU A 45 6.95 -17.09 -7.84
N SER A 46 6.97 -17.71 -6.65
CA SER A 46 6.81 -19.15 -6.46
C SER A 46 7.72 -19.97 -7.39
N TYR A 47 7.16 -20.93 -8.15
CA TYR A 47 7.91 -21.77 -9.08
C TYR A 47 8.64 -20.99 -10.17
N THR A 48 8.14 -19.82 -10.59
CA THR A 48 8.79 -19.05 -11.66
C THR A 48 10.15 -18.49 -11.24
N GLY A 49 10.30 -18.08 -9.97
CA GLY A 49 11.59 -17.66 -9.42
C GLY A 49 12.60 -18.82 -9.29
N PHE A 50 12.14 -20.01 -8.89
CA PHE A 50 13.00 -21.20 -8.86
C PHE A 50 13.40 -21.67 -10.26
N ILE A 51 12.51 -21.57 -11.25
CA ILE A 51 12.85 -21.86 -12.65
C ILE A 51 13.90 -20.87 -13.15
N PHE A 52 13.73 -19.57 -12.85
CA PHE A 52 14.71 -18.54 -13.18
C PHE A 52 16.10 -18.84 -12.57
N TYR A 53 16.13 -19.25 -11.29
CA TYR A 53 17.35 -19.68 -10.62
C TYR A 53 18.02 -20.89 -11.28
N LEU A 54 17.24 -21.91 -11.64
CA LEU A 54 17.75 -23.12 -12.28
C LEU A 54 18.31 -22.84 -13.68
N VAL A 55 17.61 -22.03 -14.48
CA VAL A 55 18.08 -21.60 -15.80
C VAL A 55 19.36 -20.76 -15.67
N GLY A 56 19.39 -19.80 -14.74
CA GLY A 56 20.58 -18.99 -14.46
C GLY A 56 21.77 -19.84 -14.01
N SER A 57 21.54 -20.81 -13.12
CA SER A 57 22.57 -21.74 -12.64
C SER A 57 23.11 -22.66 -13.74
N PHE A 58 22.25 -23.08 -14.68
CA PHE A 58 22.68 -23.83 -15.86
C PHE A 58 23.58 -22.98 -16.77
N ILE A 59 23.19 -21.73 -17.03
CA ILE A 59 23.97 -20.79 -17.85
C ILE A 59 25.34 -20.53 -17.21
N VAL A 60 25.40 -20.26 -15.91
CA VAL A 60 26.66 -20.05 -15.19
C VAL A 60 27.56 -21.29 -15.26
N SER A 61 26.99 -22.48 -15.16
CA SER A 61 27.74 -23.74 -15.28
C SER A 61 28.28 -23.95 -16.71
N ALA A 62 27.51 -23.59 -17.74
CA ALA A 62 27.96 -23.59 -19.13
C ALA A 62 29.08 -22.55 -19.38
N LEU A 63 29.02 -21.37 -18.75
CA LEU A 63 30.06 -20.35 -18.85
C LEU A 63 31.35 -20.77 -18.14
N ILE A 64 31.26 -21.40 -16.97
CA ILE A 64 32.43 -21.99 -16.29
C ILE A 64 33.06 -23.06 -17.18
N PHE A 65 32.26 -23.92 -17.80
CA PHE A 65 32.76 -24.94 -18.74
C PHE A 65 33.49 -24.32 -19.95
N ALA A 66 32.90 -23.30 -20.57
CA ALA A 66 33.44 -22.69 -21.78
C ALA A 66 34.69 -21.82 -21.52
N PHE A 67 34.65 -20.98 -20.48
CA PHE A 67 35.69 -19.96 -20.25
C PHE A 67 36.71 -20.33 -19.18
N ARG A 68 36.32 -21.09 -18.16
CA ARG A 68 37.23 -21.45 -17.06
C ARG A 68 37.84 -22.84 -17.19
N ALA A 69 37.12 -23.78 -17.81
CA ALA A 69 37.63 -25.12 -18.08
C ALA A 69 38.16 -25.28 -19.51
N GLU A 70 38.16 -24.23 -20.35
CA GLU A 70 38.62 -24.23 -21.75
C GLU A 70 38.08 -25.42 -22.58
N GLY A 71 36.88 -25.91 -22.26
CA GLY A 71 36.28 -27.08 -22.90
C GLY A 71 36.86 -28.45 -22.50
N LYS A 72 37.75 -28.50 -21.50
CA LYS A 72 38.38 -29.72 -20.98
C LYS A 72 38.15 -29.93 -19.47
N PRO A 73 36.93 -30.31 -19.05
CA PRO A 73 36.59 -30.41 -17.62
C PRO A 73 37.36 -31.51 -16.88
N THR A 74 37.87 -32.53 -17.58
CA THR A 74 38.59 -33.67 -17.02
C THR A 74 40.00 -33.33 -16.52
N GLU A 75 40.58 -32.22 -16.99
CA GLU A 75 41.89 -31.75 -16.53
C GLU A 75 41.79 -30.95 -15.21
N TYR A 76 40.61 -30.41 -14.89
CA TYR A 76 40.40 -29.50 -13.75
C TYR A 76 39.55 -30.08 -12.62
N PHE A 77 38.68 -31.07 -12.91
CA PHE A 77 37.74 -31.66 -11.96
C PHE A 77 37.77 -33.19 -12.00
N HIS A 78 37.83 -33.81 -10.82
CA HIS A 78 37.85 -35.26 -10.68
C HIS A 78 36.49 -35.91 -11.03
N ARG A 79 35.37 -35.22 -10.76
CA ARG A 79 34.03 -35.64 -11.20
C ARG A 79 33.40 -34.54 -12.06
N SER A 80 33.74 -34.55 -13.35
CA SER A 80 33.34 -33.53 -14.33
C SER A 80 31.84 -33.20 -14.39
N LEU A 81 30.96 -34.21 -14.23
CA LEU A 81 29.51 -34.02 -14.24
C LEU A 81 28.93 -33.68 -12.86
N GLY A 82 29.47 -34.27 -11.79
CA GLY A 82 28.97 -34.08 -10.43
C GLY A 82 29.31 -32.72 -9.86
N ASP A 83 30.58 -32.33 -9.92
CA ASP A 83 31.09 -31.11 -9.28
C ASP A 83 30.65 -29.86 -10.07
N LEU A 84 30.57 -29.98 -11.40
CA LEU A 84 30.23 -28.88 -12.29
C LEU A 84 28.72 -28.69 -12.52
N TRP A 85 27.85 -29.68 -12.28
CA TRP A 85 26.41 -29.52 -12.52
C TRP A 85 25.52 -29.79 -11.30
N GLY A 86 25.92 -30.68 -10.39
CA GLY A 86 25.07 -31.09 -9.26
C GLY A 86 25.53 -30.61 -7.88
N GLY A 87 26.84 -30.51 -7.66
CA GLY A 87 27.41 -30.46 -6.31
C GLY A 87 27.17 -29.16 -5.53
N GLU A 88 27.13 -28.01 -6.21
CA GLU A 88 27.08 -26.70 -5.51
C GLU A 88 25.91 -25.80 -5.94
N VAL A 89 25.03 -26.27 -6.83
CA VAL A 89 23.79 -25.53 -7.17
C VAL A 89 22.91 -25.38 -5.93
N LEU A 90 22.90 -26.36 -5.03
CA LEU A 90 22.20 -26.23 -3.75
C LEU A 90 22.90 -25.26 -2.77
N GLY A 91 24.21 -25.05 -2.92
CA GLY A 91 25.00 -24.15 -2.06
C GLY A 91 24.65 -22.68 -2.26
N GLY A 92 24.41 -22.26 -3.51
CA GLY A 92 24.00 -20.89 -3.84
C GLY A 92 22.51 -20.61 -3.61
N LEU A 93 21.69 -21.64 -3.41
CA LEU A 93 20.23 -21.49 -3.26
C LEU A 93 19.86 -20.63 -2.05
N SER A 94 20.58 -20.77 -0.94
CA SER A 94 20.34 -19.97 0.27
C SER A 94 20.62 -18.48 0.04
N SER A 95 21.73 -18.14 -0.63
CA SER A 95 22.06 -16.77 -1.00
C SER A 95 21.05 -16.18 -2.00
N PHE A 96 20.60 -16.99 -2.97
CA PHE A 96 19.53 -16.61 -3.89
C PHE A 96 18.23 -16.33 -3.15
N VAL A 97 17.76 -17.26 -2.30
CA VAL A 97 16.51 -17.09 -1.55
C VAL A 97 16.59 -15.88 -0.63
N LEU A 98 17.70 -15.68 0.09
CA LEU A 98 17.86 -14.55 1.00
C LEU A 98 17.79 -13.20 0.27
N THR A 99 18.52 -13.05 -0.84
CA THR A 99 18.48 -11.82 -1.64
C THR A 99 17.17 -11.65 -2.39
N TRP A 100 16.60 -12.74 -2.90
CA TRP A 100 15.27 -12.74 -3.52
C TRP A 100 14.24 -12.25 -2.51
N THR A 101 14.18 -12.81 -1.31
CA THR A 101 13.22 -12.37 -0.28
C THR A 101 13.42 -10.93 0.16
N LEU A 102 14.67 -10.46 0.24
CA LEU A 102 15.01 -9.11 0.67
C LEU A 102 14.59 -8.04 -0.36
N PHE A 103 14.80 -8.31 -1.65
CA PHE A 103 14.41 -7.39 -2.71
C PHE A 103 12.94 -7.56 -3.15
N TYR A 104 12.32 -8.68 -2.81
CA TYR A 104 10.91 -8.98 -3.11
C TYR A 104 9.94 -8.45 -2.03
N GLY A 105 10.40 -8.16 -0.81
CA GLY A 105 9.59 -7.66 0.33
C GLY A 105 9.24 -6.17 0.33
N LEU A 106 9.12 -5.53 -0.83
CA LEU A 106 8.88 -4.09 -0.92
C LEU A 106 7.41 -3.82 -1.24
N ALA A 107 6.74 -3.02 -0.41
CA ALA A 107 5.49 -2.36 -0.78
C ALA A 107 5.81 -0.91 -1.14
N ARG A 108 5.89 -0.58 -2.44
CA ARG A 108 6.31 0.74 -2.91
C ARG A 108 5.12 1.50 -3.52
N LEU A 109 4.73 2.60 -2.89
CA LEU A 109 3.80 3.56 -3.47
C LEU A 109 4.52 4.44 -4.49
N HIS A 110 3.96 4.54 -5.70
CA HIS A 110 4.49 5.41 -6.76
C HIS A 110 4.54 6.88 -6.32
N GLN A 111 3.65 7.28 -5.39
CA GLN A 111 3.50 8.64 -4.90
C GLN A 111 3.31 8.65 -3.38
N ALA A 112 4.35 9.03 -2.63
CA ALA A 112 4.28 9.18 -1.16
C ALA A 112 3.22 10.20 -0.72
N ILE A 113 2.86 11.15 -1.60
CA ILE A 113 1.82 12.15 -1.34
C ILE A 113 0.45 11.53 -1.07
N VAL A 114 0.14 10.34 -1.60
CA VAL A 114 -1.14 9.67 -1.39
C VAL A 114 -1.32 9.32 0.09
N LEU A 115 -0.37 8.58 0.68
CA LEU A 115 -0.42 8.22 2.09
C LEU A 115 -0.36 9.46 3.00
N LYS A 116 0.43 10.47 2.61
CA LYS A 116 0.48 11.76 3.32
C LYS A 116 -0.88 12.45 3.38
N LYS A 117 -1.58 12.55 2.25
CA LYS A 117 -2.93 13.14 2.17
C LYS A 117 -3.95 12.33 2.96
N VAL A 118 -3.87 11.00 2.94
CA VAL A 118 -4.72 10.12 3.75
C VAL A 118 -4.50 10.39 5.24
N VAL A 119 -3.24 10.32 5.71
CA VAL A 119 -2.89 10.54 7.12
C VAL A 119 -3.29 11.95 7.57
N ASP A 120 -3.08 12.97 6.73
CA ASP A 120 -3.50 14.34 7.02
C ASP A 120 -5.02 14.50 7.15
N ALA A 121 -5.81 13.67 6.46
CA ALA A 121 -7.27 13.68 6.56
C ALA A 121 -7.78 12.99 7.83
N ILE A 122 -7.08 11.97 8.34
CA ILE A 122 -7.55 11.12 9.45
C ILE A 122 -6.97 11.50 10.82
N LYS A 123 -5.81 12.17 10.88
CA LYS A 123 -5.08 12.47 12.13
C LYS A 123 -5.86 13.29 13.17
N ASP A 124 -6.86 14.05 12.74
CA ASP A 124 -7.67 14.89 13.63
C ASP A 124 -8.91 14.14 14.16
N LEU A 125 -9.19 12.95 13.63
CA LEU A 125 -10.28 12.07 14.06
C LEU A 125 -9.75 10.97 14.99
N VAL A 126 -8.59 10.41 14.67
CA VAL A 126 -8.01 9.24 15.33
C VAL A 126 -6.56 9.54 15.71
N GLN A 127 -6.14 9.16 16.92
CA GLN A 127 -4.77 9.33 17.39
C GLN A 127 -3.89 8.12 17.06
N ASP A 128 -4.40 6.94 17.35
CA ASP A 128 -3.72 5.65 17.20
C ASP A 128 -4.62 4.71 16.39
N CYS A 129 -4.05 4.03 15.40
CA CYS A 129 -4.79 3.10 14.55
C CYS A 129 -3.92 1.96 14.05
N ASN A 130 -4.56 0.84 13.75
CA ASN A 130 -3.92 -0.26 13.04
C ASN A 130 -4.06 -0.09 11.54
N PHE A 131 -2.95 -0.30 10.83
CA PHE A 131 -2.92 -0.56 9.41
C PHE A 131 -2.86 -2.07 9.20
N ASP A 132 -3.96 -2.63 8.73
CA ASP A 132 -4.13 -4.05 8.46
C ASP A 132 -3.59 -4.36 7.07
N CYS A 133 -2.42 -5.00 7.01
CA CYS A 133 -1.79 -5.43 5.78
C CYS A 133 -2.20 -6.88 5.50
N ASN A 134 -2.72 -7.13 4.30
CA ASN A 134 -3.01 -8.47 3.79
C ASN A 134 -2.67 -8.56 2.28
N ASP A 135 -2.94 -9.70 1.66
CA ASP A 135 -2.72 -9.93 0.21
C ASP A 135 -3.48 -8.97 -0.71
N SER A 136 -4.64 -8.49 -0.26
CA SER A 136 -5.54 -7.60 -0.99
C SER A 136 -5.10 -6.13 -0.91
N GLY A 137 -4.26 -5.76 0.05
CA GLY A 137 -3.77 -4.39 0.22
C GLY A 137 -3.56 -3.99 1.68
N ILE A 138 -3.58 -2.67 1.92
CA ILE A 138 -3.52 -2.08 3.25
C ILE A 138 -4.88 -1.46 3.57
N ALA A 139 -5.51 -1.94 4.63
CA ALA A 139 -6.75 -1.40 5.16
C ALA A 139 -6.51 -0.67 6.49
N LEU A 140 -7.40 0.26 6.82
CA LEU A 140 -7.43 0.89 8.12
C LEU A 140 -8.89 1.11 8.50
N GLN A 141 -9.24 0.73 9.72
CA GLN A 141 -10.54 1.01 10.29
C GLN A 141 -10.37 1.50 11.71
N ALA A 142 -10.95 2.65 12.02
CA ALA A 142 -10.89 3.24 13.35
C ALA A 142 -12.10 4.13 13.64
N MET A 143 -12.47 4.21 14.92
CA MET A 143 -13.50 5.11 15.42
C MET A 143 -12.86 6.34 16.07
N ASP A 144 -13.58 7.46 16.06
CA ASP A 144 -13.20 8.63 16.86
C ASP A 144 -13.42 8.38 18.37
N ASN A 145 -12.83 9.23 19.20
CA ASN A 145 -12.96 9.14 20.66
C ASN A 145 -14.42 9.21 21.17
N SER A 146 -15.33 9.77 20.38
CA SER A 146 -16.76 9.88 20.75
C SER A 146 -17.59 8.70 20.25
N HIS A 147 -17.01 7.79 19.46
CA HIS A 147 -17.72 6.69 18.79
C HIS A 147 -18.90 7.15 17.90
N VAL A 148 -18.81 8.35 17.33
CA VAL A 148 -19.84 8.95 16.45
C VAL A 148 -19.42 8.88 14.98
N ALA A 149 -18.11 8.90 14.72
CA ALA A 149 -17.53 8.83 13.40
C ALA A 149 -16.61 7.63 13.25
N LEU A 150 -16.72 6.93 12.12
CA LEU A 150 -15.84 5.83 11.74
C LEU A 150 -15.13 6.18 10.44
N VAL A 151 -13.82 5.91 10.39
CA VAL A 151 -13.02 5.99 9.17
C VAL A 151 -12.71 4.58 8.69
N SER A 152 -12.87 4.36 7.39
CA SER A 152 -12.49 3.13 6.69
C SER A 152 -11.71 3.49 5.44
N MET A 153 -10.46 3.07 5.39
CA MET A 153 -9.57 3.24 4.25
C MET A 153 -9.24 1.86 3.69
N LEU A 154 -9.21 1.76 2.36
CA LEU A 154 -8.65 0.61 1.66
C LEU A 154 -7.75 1.11 0.53
N LEU A 155 -6.46 0.79 0.62
CA LEU A 155 -5.50 0.90 -0.46
C LEU A 155 -5.27 -0.50 -1.01
N ARG A 156 -5.77 -0.79 -2.20
CA ARG A 156 -5.58 -2.13 -2.79
C ARG A 156 -4.14 -2.37 -3.18
N SER A 157 -3.74 -3.63 -3.28
CA SER A 157 -2.40 -4.04 -3.68
C SER A 157 -1.97 -3.43 -5.02
N GLU A 158 -2.91 -3.19 -5.96
CA GLU A 158 -2.59 -2.55 -7.24
C GLU A 158 -2.22 -1.06 -7.11
N ALA A 159 -2.48 -0.42 -5.98
CA ALA A 159 -2.01 0.94 -5.70
C ALA A 159 -0.50 1.01 -5.41
N PHE A 160 0.16 -0.14 -5.24
CA PHE A 160 1.57 -0.27 -4.93
C PHE A 160 2.30 -1.04 -6.05
N ASP A 161 3.56 -0.73 -6.27
CA ASP A 161 4.43 -1.37 -7.26
C ASP A 161 5.90 -1.40 -6.76
N PRO A 162 6.40 -2.55 -6.24
CA PRO A 162 5.68 -3.80 -5.98
C PRO A 162 4.83 -3.76 -4.69
N PHE A 163 4.00 -4.79 -4.47
CA PHE A 163 3.29 -5.06 -3.20
C PHE A 163 3.53 -6.50 -2.76
N ARG A 164 3.91 -6.71 -1.50
CA ARG A 164 4.03 -8.05 -0.93
C ARG A 164 3.61 -8.07 0.52
N CYS A 165 2.72 -9.00 0.85
CA CYS A 165 2.27 -9.27 2.21
C CYS A 165 2.20 -10.79 2.40
N ASP A 166 3.23 -11.39 3.01
CA ASP A 166 3.32 -12.85 3.17
C ASP A 166 2.34 -13.39 4.23
N ARG A 167 2.00 -12.54 5.21
CA ARG A 167 1.10 -12.85 6.33
C ARG A 167 0.29 -11.62 6.67
N ASN A 168 -0.92 -11.83 7.17
CA ASN A 168 -1.72 -10.74 7.69
C ASN A 168 -1.04 -10.16 8.94
N ILE A 169 -0.68 -8.88 8.86
CA ILE A 169 0.04 -8.16 9.92
C ILE A 169 -0.73 -6.86 10.18
N ALA A 170 -0.99 -6.58 11.46
CA ALA A 170 -1.54 -5.31 11.90
C ALA A 170 -0.40 -4.41 12.40
N LEU A 171 -0.24 -3.24 11.79
CA LEU A 171 0.77 -2.25 12.17
C LEU A 171 0.10 -1.16 12.99
N GLY A 172 0.19 -1.25 14.32
CA GLY A 172 -0.31 -0.22 15.23
C GLY A 172 0.60 0.99 15.25
N ILE A 173 0.11 2.12 14.74
CA ILE A 173 0.91 3.33 14.54
C ILE A 173 0.18 4.54 15.13
N ASN A 174 0.93 5.35 15.89
CA ASN A 174 0.49 6.68 16.27
C ASN A 174 0.52 7.63 15.06
N LEU A 175 -0.64 8.14 14.66
CA LEU A 175 -0.80 9.02 13.48
C LEU A 175 -0.07 10.36 13.64
N GLY A 176 0.12 10.84 14.87
CA GLY A 176 0.93 12.02 15.15
C GLY A 176 2.41 11.83 14.81
N SER A 177 2.98 10.66 15.15
CA SER A 177 4.35 10.28 14.79
C SER A 177 4.49 10.04 13.29
N LEU A 178 3.54 9.32 12.69
CA LEU A 178 3.52 9.07 11.25
C LEU A 178 3.45 10.38 10.45
N THR A 179 2.62 11.34 10.89
CA THR A 179 2.54 12.68 10.28
C THR A 179 3.89 13.40 10.31
N LYS A 180 4.66 13.29 11.39
CA LYS A 180 5.99 13.93 11.49
C LYS A 180 6.98 13.32 10.52
N VAL A 181 6.96 12.00 10.36
CA VAL A 181 7.83 11.29 9.40
C VAL A 181 7.43 11.62 7.95
N LEU A 182 6.13 11.60 7.63
CA LEU A 182 5.62 11.94 6.29
C LEU A 182 5.86 13.40 5.89
N ARG A 183 6.18 14.30 6.83
CA ARG A 183 6.62 15.68 6.50
C ARG A 183 7.99 15.73 5.84
N ALA A 184 8.85 14.73 6.05
CA ALA A 184 10.15 14.66 5.40
C ALA A 184 10.03 14.34 3.90
N ALA A 185 8.95 13.67 3.50
CA ALA A 185 8.68 13.29 2.12
C ALA A 185 8.28 14.49 1.25
N GLN A 186 8.90 14.59 0.07
CA GLN A 186 8.46 15.47 -1.00
C GLN A 186 7.30 14.84 -1.78
N ASN A 187 6.62 15.64 -2.59
CA ASN A 187 5.41 15.20 -3.30
C ASN A 187 5.69 14.09 -4.33
N ASP A 188 6.87 14.13 -4.95
CA ASP A 188 7.28 13.20 -6.01
C ASP A 188 8.14 12.04 -5.48
N ASP A 189 8.38 11.97 -4.16
CA ASP A 189 9.15 10.88 -3.59
C ASP A 189 8.32 9.58 -3.62
N GLN A 190 8.99 8.46 -3.90
CA GLN A 190 8.43 7.13 -3.78
C GLN A 190 8.53 6.68 -2.33
N LEU A 191 7.44 6.13 -1.78
CA LEU A 191 7.42 5.61 -0.42
C LEU A 191 7.47 4.09 -0.45
N THR A 192 8.41 3.49 0.26
CA THR A 192 8.44 2.05 0.53
C THR A 192 8.18 1.78 2.00
N VAL A 193 7.22 0.92 2.29
CA VAL A 193 6.91 0.47 3.66
C VAL A 193 7.46 -0.94 3.84
N LYS A 194 8.23 -1.16 4.92
CA LYS A 194 8.79 -2.46 5.27
C LYS A 194 8.49 -2.79 6.73
N ALA A 195 8.07 -4.01 6.98
CA ALA A 195 7.88 -4.56 8.31
C ALA A 195 8.26 -6.05 8.30
N GLU A 196 8.79 -6.54 9.42
CA GLU A 196 9.04 -7.97 9.65
C GLU A 196 7.74 -8.68 10.07
N ASP A 197 7.77 -10.02 10.18
CA ASP A 197 6.58 -10.83 10.54
C ASP A 197 6.01 -10.52 11.94
N ALA A 198 6.88 -10.16 12.90
CA ALA A 198 6.52 -9.74 14.24
C ALA A 198 7.22 -8.40 14.53
N PRO A 199 6.74 -7.31 13.93
CA PRO A 199 7.49 -6.07 13.88
C PRO A 199 7.33 -5.29 15.18
N ASP A 200 8.45 -4.94 15.83
CA ASP A 200 8.48 -3.89 16.87
C ASP A 200 8.55 -2.49 16.25
N VAL A 201 8.98 -2.41 14.98
CA VAL A 201 9.19 -1.19 14.21
C VAL A 201 8.72 -1.38 12.77
N VAL A 202 8.15 -0.31 12.19
CA VAL A 202 7.92 -0.20 10.76
C VAL A 202 8.96 0.76 10.17
N ASN A 203 9.55 0.35 9.06
CA ASN A 203 10.55 1.11 8.34
C ASN A 203 9.91 1.79 7.11
N LEU A 204 10.10 3.10 7.01
CA LEU A 204 9.60 3.93 5.92
C LEU A 204 10.78 4.50 5.15
N VAL A 205 10.89 4.15 3.87
CA VAL A 205 11.94 4.63 2.96
C VAL A 205 11.33 5.55 1.92
N PHE A 206 11.82 6.79 1.88
CA PHE A 206 11.48 7.77 0.85
C PHE A 206 12.63 7.89 -0.14
N GLU A 207 12.35 7.64 -1.41
CA GLU A 207 13.31 7.70 -2.50
C GLU A 207 12.88 8.78 -3.49
N SER A 208 13.74 9.76 -3.71
CA SER A 208 13.44 10.82 -4.67
C SER A 208 13.85 10.38 -6.09
N PRO A 209 12.98 10.47 -7.10
CA PRO A 209 13.36 10.12 -8.47
C PRO A 209 14.23 11.22 -9.13
N SER A 210 14.12 12.46 -8.66
CA SER A 210 14.80 13.63 -9.23
C SER A 210 16.15 13.92 -8.59
N SER A 211 16.38 13.42 -7.38
CA SER A 211 17.63 13.55 -6.64
C SER A 211 18.04 12.19 -6.12
N ASP A 212 19.32 11.87 -6.06
CA ASP A 212 19.82 10.59 -5.51
C ASP A 212 19.73 10.56 -3.96
N ARG A 213 18.59 11.05 -3.43
CA ARG A 213 18.31 11.18 -2.00
C ARG A 213 17.41 10.03 -1.57
N ILE A 214 17.92 9.24 -0.64
CA ILE A 214 17.18 8.21 0.09
C ILE A 214 17.07 8.66 1.54
N SER A 215 15.87 8.60 2.11
CA SER A 215 15.62 8.94 3.51
C SER A 215 14.88 7.79 4.19
N GLU A 216 15.43 7.28 5.27
CA GLU A 216 14.94 6.10 5.98
C GLU A 216 14.55 6.46 7.41
N TYR A 217 13.37 6.03 7.83
CA TYR A 217 12.80 6.35 9.14
C TYR A 217 12.15 5.12 9.76
N ASP A 218 12.54 4.82 11.00
CA ASP A 218 11.91 3.76 11.79
C ASP A 218 10.88 4.36 12.75
N ILE A 219 9.67 3.83 12.73
CA ILE A 219 8.60 4.16 13.67
C ILE A 219 8.34 2.96 14.55
N LYS A 220 8.36 3.17 15.87
CA LYS A 220 7.97 2.13 16.83
C LYS A 220 6.48 1.83 16.72
N LEU A 221 6.18 0.55 16.62
CA LEU A 221 4.82 0.05 16.63
C LEU A 221 4.31 -0.07 18.06
N MET A 222 2.99 -0.13 18.19
CA MET A 222 2.31 -0.30 19.47
C MET A 222 1.19 -1.32 19.30
N ASP A 223 0.94 -2.07 20.37
CA ASP A 223 -0.19 -2.99 20.40
C ASP A 223 -1.48 -2.18 20.60
N ILE A 224 -2.35 -2.20 19.59
CA ILE A 224 -3.67 -1.58 19.63
C ILE A 224 -4.70 -2.69 19.50
N ASP A 225 -5.50 -2.85 20.54
CA ASP A 225 -6.67 -3.73 20.50
C ASP A 225 -7.67 -3.19 19.48
N GLN A 226 -7.91 -3.93 18.41
CA GLN A 226 -8.79 -3.52 17.33
C GLN A 226 -10.04 -4.38 17.29
N GLU A 227 -11.19 -3.73 17.47
CA GLU A 227 -12.47 -4.33 17.14
C GLU A 227 -12.79 -4.01 15.67
N HIS A 228 -12.65 -5.02 14.80
CA HIS A 228 -13.11 -4.88 13.43
C HIS A 228 -14.64 -4.81 13.40
N LEU A 229 -15.16 -3.68 12.92
CA LEU A 229 -16.59 -3.49 12.73
C LEU A 229 -16.96 -3.96 11.33
N GLY A 230 -17.80 -5.00 11.25
CA GLY A 230 -18.41 -5.42 9.99
C GLY A 230 -19.31 -4.31 9.47
N ILE A 231 -18.95 -3.72 8.33
CA ILE A 231 -19.78 -2.73 7.64
C ILE A 231 -20.71 -3.51 6.70
N PRO A 232 -22.03 -3.56 6.96
CA PRO A 232 -22.96 -4.24 6.07
C PRO A 232 -23.11 -3.49 4.74
N GLU A 233 -23.42 -4.23 3.67
CA GLU A 233 -23.89 -3.61 2.43
C GLU A 233 -25.31 -3.09 2.66
N THR A 234 -25.46 -1.76 2.63
CA THR A 234 -26.72 -1.06 2.90
C THR A 234 -27.18 -0.31 1.66
N ASP A 235 -28.47 -0.40 1.36
CA ASP A 235 -29.09 0.44 0.35
C ASP A 235 -29.29 1.86 0.88
N TYR A 236 -28.87 2.85 0.10
CA TYR A 236 -29.02 4.26 0.45
C TYR A 236 -30.22 4.88 -0.27
N ALA A 237 -30.93 5.76 0.44
CA ALA A 237 -32.09 6.49 -0.04
C ALA A 237 -31.72 7.54 -1.09
N ALA A 238 -30.57 8.21 -0.87
CA ALA A 238 -30.03 9.20 -1.78
C ALA A 238 -28.52 9.04 -1.91
N THR A 239 -28.02 9.10 -3.14
CA THR A 239 -26.60 9.14 -3.46
C THR A 239 -26.29 10.40 -4.26
N ILE A 240 -25.42 11.25 -3.73
CA ILE A 240 -25.06 12.54 -4.32
C ILE A 240 -23.57 12.52 -4.61
N GLN A 241 -23.19 12.76 -5.87
CA GLN A 241 -21.80 12.95 -6.26
C GLN A 241 -21.60 14.40 -6.70
N LEU A 242 -20.66 15.09 -6.05
CA LEU A 242 -20.39 16.51 -6.28
C LEU A 242 -18.89 16.81 -6.19
N PRO A 243 -18.43 17.97 -6.69
CA PRO A 243 -17.03 18.38 -6.56
C PRO A 243 -16.62 18.50 -5.08
N ALA A 244 -15.49 17.91 -4.73
CA ALA A 244 -14.98 17.89 -3.35
C ALA A 244 -14.63 19.30 -2.84
N THR A 245 -14.24 20.20 -3.75
CA THR A 245 -13.96 21.61 -3.46
C THR A 245 -15.22 22.40 -3.11
N GLU A 246 -16.33 22.14 -3.80
CA GLU A 246 -17.62 22.79 -3.53
C GLU A 246 -18.21 22.28 -2.21
N PHE A 247 -18.16 20.96 -1.96
CA PHE A 247 -18.57 20.39 -0.66
C PHE A 247 -17.76 20.99 0.50
N GLN A 248 -16.43 21.10 0.35
CA GLN A 248 -15.56 21.71 1.35
C GLN A 248 -15.93 23.18 1.63
N ARG A 249 -16.23 23.95 0.57
CA ARG A 249 -16.66 25.34 0.70
C ARG A 249 -17.99 25.45 1.45
N ILE A 250 -18.98 24.64 1.08
CA ILE A 250 -20.29 24.61 1.75
C ILE A 250 -20.14 24.30 3.25
N CYS A 251 -19.40 23.25 3.61
CA CYS A 251 -19.19 22.89 5.02
C CYS A 251 -18.48 24.01 5.79
N ARG A 252 -17.49 24.67 5.18
CA ARG A 252 -16.77 25.79 5.81
C ARG A 252 -17.66 27.00 6.01
N ASP A 253 -18.42 27.40 5.00
CA ASP A 253 -19.30 28.56 5.04
C ASP A 253 -20.42 28.38 6.09
N LEU A 254 -21.03 27.19 6.14
CA LEU A 254 -22.08 26.89 7.11
C LEU A 254 -21.54 26.72 8.54
N SER A 255 -20.30 26.25 8.71
CA SER A 255 -19.67 26.11 10.04
C SER A 255 -19.43 27.44 10.77
N ALA A 256 -19.42 28.56 10.04
CA ALA A 256 -19.33 29.89 10.63
C ALA A 256 -20.67 30.37 11.23
N LEU A 257 -21.79 29.75 10.84
CA LEU A 257 -23.14 30.13 11.25
C LEU A 257 -23.72 29.21 12.33
N SER A 258 -23.46 27.90 12.24
CA SER A 258 -23.99 26.89 13.15
C SER A 258 -23.03 25.70 13.29
N GLU A 259 -23.20 24.93 14.35
CA GLU A 259 -22.46 23.67 14.57
C GLU A 259 -23.09 22.47 13.84
N SER A 260 -24.32 22.62 13.35
CA SER A 260 -25.08 21.54 12.71
C SER A 260 -25.56 21.95 11.32
N VAL A 261 -25.63 20.99 10.40
CA VAL A 261 -26.21 21.15 9.08
C VAL A 261 -27.28 20.10 8.85
N SER A 262 -28.44 20.54 8.38
CA SER A 262 -29.48 19.68 7.82
C SER A 262 -29.22 19.50 6.33
N ILE A 263 -29.02 18.25 5.92
CA ILE A 263 -28.85 17.83 4.53
C ILE A 263 -30.16 17.19 4.09
N GLU A 264 -30.83 17.86 3.17
CA GLU A 264 -32.13 17.44 2.63
C GLU A 264 -31.96 17.13 1.13
N CYS A 265 -32.32 15.92 0.72
CA CYS A 265 -32.32 15.52 -0.69
C CYS A 265 -33.74 15.26 -1.16
N THR A 266 -34.17 16.00 -2.18
CA THR A 266 -35.49 15.88 -2.81
C THR A 266 -35.36 15.84 -4.33
N LYS A 267 -36.49 15.71 -5.04
CA LYS A 267 -36.52 15.76 -6.50
C LYS A 267 -36.02 17.08 -7.08
N GLU A 268 -36.00 18.16 -6.29
CA GLU A 268 -35.49 19.46 -6.73
C GLU A 268 -33.96 19.58 -6.64
N GLY A 269 -33.31 18.67 -5.91
CA GLY A 269 -31.87 18.67 -5.66
C GLY A 269 -31.52 18.43 -4.20
N VAL A 270 -30.25 18.67 -3.86
CA VAL A 270 -29.76 18.62 -2.48
C VAL A 270 -29.69 20.02 -1.89
N LYS A 271 -30.17 20.17 -0.66
CA LYS A 271 -30.15 21.41 0.10
C LYS A 271 -29.38 21.20 1.41
N PHE A 272 -28.38 22.04 1.62
CA PHE A 272 -27.65 22.15 2.87
C PHE A 272 -28.18 23.37 3.61
N SER A 273 -28.67 23.20 4.82
CA SER A 273 -29.25 24.29 5.60
C SER A 273 -28.78 24.26 7.05
N CYS A 274 -28.60 25.43 7.64
CA CYS A 274 -28.29 25.55 9.06
C CYS A 274 -29.02 26.74 9.68
N THR A 275 -29.30 26.60 10.96
CA THR A 275 -29.84 27.67 11.82
C THR A 275 -28.91 27.77 13.02
N GLY A 276 -28.45 28.98 13.33
CA GLY A 276 -27.64 29.26 14.50
C GLY A 276 -27.94 30.65 15.06
N ASP A 277 -27.20 31.04 16.10
CA ASP A 277 -27.49 32.26 16.87
C ASP A 277 -27.31 33.54 16.06
N ILE A 278 -26.35 33.53 15.13
CA ILE A 278 -26.00 34.68 14.28
C ILE A 278 -26.98 34.82 13.10
N GLY A 279 -27.61 33.71 12.68
CA GLY A 279 -28.52 33.68 11.55
C GLY A 279 -28.74 32.28 10.98
N SER A 280 -29.43 32.22 9.84
CA SER A 280 -29.62 31.00 9.07
C SER A 280 -28.95 31.08 7.71
N GLY A 281 -28.51 29.94 7.20
CA GLY A 281 -27.88 29.79 5.89
C GLY A 281 -28.47 28.62 5.13
N SER A 282 -28.58 28.75 3.81
CA SER A 282 -29.01 27.65 2.94
C SER A 282 -28.30 27.68 1.60
N VAL A 283 -27.79 26.54 1.16
CA VAL A 283 -27.21 26.32 -0.17
C VAL A 283 -27.98 25.19 -0.84
N GLN A 284 -28.50 25.43 -2.04
CA GLN A 284 -29.19 24.41 -2.82
C GLN A 284 -28.39 24.10 -4.09
N LEU A 285 -28.07 22.83 -4.29
CA LEU A 285 -27.44 22.32 -5.48
C LEU A 285 -28.45 21.49 -6.27
N ARG A 286 -28.47 21.67 -7.58
CA ARG A 286 -29.31 20.91 -8.50
C ARG A 286 -28.42 19.99 -9.33
N ALA A 287 -29.00 18.88 -9.79
CA ALA A 287 -28.31 18.00 -10.72
C ALA A 287 -27.90 18.81 -11.97
N SER A 288 -26.63 18.70 -12.34
CA SER A 288 -26.05 19.45 -13.46
C SER A 288 -25.00 18.60 -14.13
N SER A 289 -25.14 18.38 -15.43
CA SER A 289 -24.21 17.62 -16.26
C SER A 289 -23.67 18.52 -17.37
N THR A 290 -22.42 18.96 -17.23
CA THR A 290 -21.66 19.68 -18.23
C THR A 290 -20.75 18.72 -18.96
N VAL A 291 -20.77 18.72 -20.30
CA VAL A 291 -19.94 17.81 -21.11
C VAL A 291 -18.46 18.24 -21.11
N ASP A 292 -18.21 19.55 -21.01
CA ASP A 292 -16.86 20.12 -21.13
C ASP A 292 -15.98 19.85 -19.89
N LYS A 293 -16.59 19.62 -18.72
CA LYS A 293 -15.91 19.43 -17.43
C LYS A 293 -16.68 18.45 -16.53
N PRO A 294 -16.52 17.13 -16.73
CA PRO A 294 -17.24 16.13 -15.97
C PRO A 294 -16.93 16.18 -14.46
N GLU A 295 -15.77 16.69 -14.06
CA GLU A 295 -15.35 16.86 -12.68
C GLU A 295 -16.21 17.88 -11.90
N GLU A 296 -16.82 18.85 -12.58
CA GLU A 296 -17.70 19.87 -11.99
C GLU A 296 -19.17 19.40 -11.88
N ASN A 297 -19.51 18.22 -12.41
CA ASN A 297 -20.88 17.74 -12.46
C ASN A 297 -21.47 17.44 -11.08
N ILE A 298 -22.78 17.53 -10.97
CA ILE A 298 -23.53 17.14 -9.77
C ILE A 298 -24.51 16.06 -10.18
N ASP A 299 -24.24 14.84 -9.72
CA ASP A 299 -25.06 13.67 -9.97
C ASP A 299 -25.88 13.37 -8.71
N ILE A 300 -27.19 13.22 -8.85
CA ILE A 300 -28.09 12.95 -7.74
C ILE A 300 -28.95 11.75 -8.13
N ASP A 301 -28.75 10.64 -7.43
CA ASP A 301 -29.61 9.46 -7.50
C ASP A 301 -30.49 9.44 -6.25
N LEU A 302 -31.81 9.44 -6.44
CA LEU A 302 -32.80 9.57 -5.38
C LEU A 302 -33.84 8.47 -5.48
N THR A 303 -33.81 7.56 -4.53
CA THR A 303 -34.83 6.54 -4.32
C THR A 303 -35.99 7.11 -3.51
N GLU A 304 -35.68 7.75 -2.38
CA GLU A 304 -36.66 8.35 -1.48
C GLU A 304 -36.14 9.67 -0.86
N PRO A 305 -37.02 10.67 -0.61
CA PRO A 305 -36.61 11.90 0.05
C PRO A 305 -36.05 11.65 1.45
N VAL A 306 -34.92 12.25 1.76
CA VAL A 306 -34.24 12.09 3.05
C VAL A 306 -33.78 13.45 3.58
N ALA A 307 -33.98 13.68 4.88
CA ALA A 307 -33.57 14.90 5.56
C ALA A 307 -32.94 14.52 6.90
N LEU A 308 -31.64 14.73 7.04
CA LEU A 308 -30.87 14.34 8.22
C LEU A 308 -29.96 15.47 8.68
N THR A 309 -29.79 15.60 9.99
CA THR A 309 -28.92 16.61 10.58
C THR A 309 -27.59 16.02 10.99
N PHE A 310 -26.49 16.68 10.69
CA PHE A 310 -25.13 16.23 11.00
C PHE A 310 -24.31 17.33 11.67
N SER A 311 -23.26 16.93 12.38
CA SER A 311 -22.31 17.85 12.99
C SER A 311 -21.32 18.39 11.94
N LEU A 312 -21.30 19.71 11.75
CA LEU A 312 -20.39 20.38 10.81
C LEU A 312 -18.93 20.22 11.21
N LYS A 313 -18.63 20.06 12.51
CA LYS A 313 -17.26 19.81 13.00
C LYS A 313 -16.65 18.56 12.36
N TYR A 314 -17.40 17.48 12.25
CA TYR A 314 -16.93 16.24 11.60
C TYR A 314 -16.84 16.40 10.08
N LEU A 315 -17.86 17.01 9.46
CA LEU A 315 -17.86 17.21 8.00
C LEU A 315 -16.68 18.08 7.54
N VAL A 316 -16.34 19.15 8.26
CA VAL A 316 -15.17 19.98 7.99
C VAL A 316 -13.87 19.18 8.11
N ASN A 317 -13.79 18.23 9.04
CA ASN A 317 -12.65 17.32 9.14
C ASN A 317 -12.57 16.37 7.93
N PHE A 318 -13.69 15.78 7.51
CA PHE A 318 -13.73 14.90 6.33
C PHE A 318 -13.33 15.63 5.05
N CYS A 319 -13.66 16.92 4.93
CA CYS A 319 -13.26 17.76 3.80
C CYS A 319 -11.73 17.95 3.66
N LYS A 320 -10.91 17.54 4.65
CA LYS A 320 -9.45 17.49 4.48
C LYS A 320 -9.02 16.43 3.46
N ALA A 321 -9.86 15.43 3.20
CA ALA A 321 -9.66 14.42 2.17
C ALA A 321 -9.89 14.94 0.74
N SER A 322 -10.37 16.17 0.54
CA SER A 322 -10.59 16.74 -0.82
C SER A 322 -9.31 16.81 -1.66
N GLY A 323 -8.12 16.67 -1.06
CA GLY A 323 -6.87 16.53 -1.83
C GLY A 323 -6.66 15.14 -2.48
N LEU A 324 -7.44 14.13 -2.10
CA LEU A 324 -7.34 12.75 -2.60
C LEU A 324 -8.15 12.51 -3.87
N SER A 325 -9.28 13.21 -4.01
CA SER A 325 -10.23 13.05 -5.10
C SER A 325 -10.87 14.40 -5.44
N ASP A 326 -11.05 14.66 -6.73
CA ASP A 326 -11.73 15.86 -7.22
C ASP A 326 -13.25 15.82 -6.93
N ARG A 327 -13.82 14.62 -6.74
CA ARG A 327 -15.23 14.38 -6.46
C ARG A 327 -15.41 13.66 -5.13
N VAL A 328 -16.49 13.98 -4.43
CA VAL A 328 -16.93 13.31 -3.20
C VAL A 328 -18.32 12.71 -3.42
N LYS A 329 -18.55 11.52 -2.87
CA LYS A 329 -19.84 10.84 -2.88
C LYS A 329 -20.44 10.85 -1.48
N LEU A 330 -21.66 11.35 -1.35
CA LEU A 330 -22.46 11.36 -0.13
C LEU A 330 -23.59 10.37 -0.29
N SER A 331 -23.72 9.40 0.62
CA SER A 331 -24.82 8.44 0.61
C SER A 331 -25.61 8.55 1.92
N LEU A 332 -26.90 8.83 1.81
CA LEU A 332 -27.79 9.14 2.93
C LEU A 332 -28.93 8.13 2.98
N SER A 333 -29.32 7.73 4.19
CA SER A 333 -30.55 7.00 4.48
C SER A 333 -30.88 7.17 5.96
N SER A 334 -32.16 7.15 6.32
CA SER A 334 -32.63 7.48 7.68
C SER A 334 -32.19 6.48 8.74
N GLU A 335 -31.90 5.24 8.36
CA GLU A 335 -31.58 4.15 9.29
C GLU A 335 -30.08 3.86 9.41
N VAL A 336 -29.25 4.50 8.59
CA VAL A 336 -27.80 4.24 8.52
C VAL A 336 -26.99 5.53 8.61
N PRO A 337 -25.74 5.47 9.08
CA PRO A 337 -24.85 6.62 9.08
C PRO A 337 -24.66 7.22 7.69
N LEU A 338 -24.44 8.53 7.62
CA LEU A 338 -24.00 9.20 6.40
C LEU A 338 -22.66 8.62 5.97
N LEU A 339 -22.59 8.13 4.72
CA LEU A 339 -21.34 7.75 4.09
C LEU A 339 -20.79 8.92 3.26
N VAL A 340 -19.56 9.32 3.55
CA VAL A 340 -18.77 10.27 2.75
C VAL A 340 -17.58 9.52 2.15
N GLU A 341 -17.58 9.32 0.84
CA GLU A 341 -16.56 8.54 0.14
C GLU A 341 -15.73 9.45 -0.80
N TYR A 342 -14.40 9.34 -0.65
CA TYR A 342 -13.42 9.87 -1.57
C TYR A 342 -12.79 8.70 -2.34
N GLY A 343 -13.11 8.60 -3.63
CA GLY A 343 -12.56 7.57 -4.51
C GLY A 343 -11.09 7.83 -4.85
N MET A 344 -10.27 6.79 -4.79
CA MET A 344 -8.85 6.84 -5.14
C MET A 344 -8.58 5.93 -6.34
N GLN A 345 -7.37 5.96 -6.87
CA GLN A 345 -6.98 5.11 -8.00
C GLN A 345 -7.11 3.62 -7.65
N ASN A 346 -7.27 2.78 -8.68
CA ASN A 346 -7.33 1.32 -8.56
C ASN A 346 -8.42 0.83 -7.59
N ASN A 347 -9.60 1.48 -7.60
CA ASN A 347 -10.73 1.11 -6.75
C ASN A 347 -10.39 1.11 -5.23
N SER A 348 -9.39 1.90 -4.85
CA SER A 348 -9.06 2.25 -3.47
C SER A 348 -9.99 3.38 -3.02
N TYR A 349 -10.19 3.52 -1.71
CA TYR A 349 -11.09 4.54 -1.18
C TYR A 349 -10.72 5.00 0.23
N LEU A 350 -11.19 6.20 0.56
CA LEU A 350 -11.29 6.70 1.92
C LEU A 350 -12.77 7.02 2.22
N ARG A 351 -13.35 6.27 3.15
CA ARG A 351 -14.76 6.38 3.56
C ARG A 351 -14.85 6.88 4.99
N PHE A 352 -15.75 7.82 5.21
CA PHE A 352 -16.14 8.28 6.53
C PHE A 352 -17.61 7.96 6.76
N TYR A 353 -17.93 7.43 7.93
CA TYR A 353 -19.29 7.21 8.38
C TYR A 353 -19.57 8.14 9.54
N LEU A 354 -20.71 8.83 9.50
CA LEU A 354 -21.10 9.77 10.54
C LEU A 354 -22.55 9.54 10.95
N ALA A 355 -22.76 9.26 12.22
CA ALA A 355 -24.11 9.13 12.76
C ALA A 355 -24.86 10.47 12.64
N PRO A 356 -26.15 10.45 12.25
CA PRO A 356 -26.97 11.65 12.29
C PRO A 356 -27.17 12.11 13.73
N LYS A 357 -27.31 13.42 13.92
CA LYS A 357 -27.87 13.97 15.15
C LYS A 357 -29.34 13.59 15.18
N ILE A 358 -29.74 12.83 16.19
CA ILE A 358 -31.15 12.63 16.51
C ILE A 358 -31.68 14.00 16.88
N GLY A 359 -32.62 14.53 16.10
CA GLY A 359 -33.36 15.71 16.53
C GLY A 359 -34.14 15.33 17.77
N ASP A 360 -34.25 16.23 18.75
CA ASP A 360 -35.27 16.08 19.78
C ASP A 360 -36.62 15.99 19.04
N GLU A 361 -37.17 14.78 18.92
CA GLU A 361 -38.57 14.61 18.54
C GLU A 361 -39.37 15.27 19.66
N GLU A 362 -39.85 16.49 19.42
CA GLU A 362 -40.94 17.08 20.21
C GLU A 362 -42.24 16.31 20.02
#